data_AF-A0AAW0AHW1-F1
#
_entry.id   AF-A0AAW0AHW1-F1
#
_cell.length_a   1.000
_cell.length_b   1.000
_cell.length_c   1.000
_cell.angle_alpha   90.00
_cell.angle_beta   90.00
_cell.angle_gamma   90.00
#
_symmetry.space_group_name_H-M   'P 1'
#
loop_
_entity.id
_entity.type
_entity.pdbx_description
1 polymer ?
#
loop_
_entity_poly.entity_id
_entity_poly.type
_entity_poly.pdbx_seq_one_letter_code
_entity_poly.pdbx_strand_id
1 'polypeptide(L)'
;MSLSSNRPPSIRKVYRVGAMLTLFRPQRLPDKPQQHIVTQGAIPTWPTLYASEEEHKTTWERPIEACYAHDVAYTPPAVGSITLERRLSGGARDEHAAQVWRVQSDISSVPLVARIYDPLYYPSIDDRFKEIERAVAIENETYTLLQDLQGSHLPVLSGIFVAEILDTARPRHFYVVLAEYVPGQDLLNLLKQHDPKGDKSCHGHKAAFIDCAARLVLDFFARGVLPSDLHPRNLVLDVPEQASNENFCDWEECPWRNKLLIDIESPSAFPNHPYTLRARMIDLEHVNFFKFPAERQNILYSRHWVACLWKAPWLTQEARDILGRWTPPTTTDDG
;
A
#
# COMPACT_ATOMS: atom_id res chain seq x y z
N MET A 1 -40.41 -10.97 -23.46
CA MET A 1 -38.97 -10.62 -23.39
C MET A 1 -38.55 -10.73 -21.93
N SER A 2 -37.66 -11.66 -21.63
CA SER A 2 -37.16 -11.92 -20.27
C SER A 2 -36.46 -10.66 -19.74
N LEU A 3 -36.90 -10.16 -18.58
CA LEU A 3 -36.15 -9.16 -17.83
C LEU A 3 -34.81 -9.81 -17.44
N SER A 4 -33.78 -9.48 -18.20
CA SER A 4 -32.37 -9.70 -17.84
C SER A 4 -32.21 -9.46 -16.35
N SER A 5 -31.68 -10.43 -15.62
CA SER A 5 -31.47 -10.33 -14.18
C SER A 5 -30.72 -9.03 -13.85
N ASN A 6 -31.29 -8.17 -12.99
CA ASN A 6 -30.65 -6.95 -12.47
C ASN A 6 -29.40 -7.21 -11.61
N ARG A 7 -28.82 -8.43 -11.68
CA ARG A 7 -27.59 -8.75 -10.97
C ARG A 7 -26.40 -8.36 -11.82
N PRO A 8 -25.43 -7.62 -11.26
CA PRO A 8 -24.18 -7.38 -11.94
C PRO A 8 -23.48 -8.70 -12.27
N PRO A 9 -22.75 -8.76 -13.41
CA PRO A 9 -21.92 -9.90 -13.70
C PRO A 9 -20.92 -10.11 -12.56
N SER A 10 -20.56 -11.36 -12.27
CA SER A 10 -19.59 -11.63 -11.22
C SER A 10 -18.25 -10.98 -11.57
N ILE A 11 -17.55 -10.47 -10.55
CA ILE A 11 -16.25 -9.81 -10.72
C ILE A 11 -15.25 -10.69 -11.47
N ARG A 12 -15.27 -12.01 -11.24
CA ARG A 12 -14.41 -13.01 -11.90
C ARG A 12 -14.74 -13.21 -13.38
N LYS A 13 -15.98 -12.93 -13.79
CA LYS A 13 -16.39 -13.01 -15.20
C LYS A 13 -15.89 -11.78 -15.97
N VAL A 14 -15.90 -10.63 -15.30
CA VAL A 14 -15.47 -9.33 -15.84
C VAL A 14 -13.95 -9.24 -15.88
N TYR A 15 -13.30 -9.40 -14.73
CA TYR A 15 -11.85 -9.38 -14.57
C TYR A 15 -11.31 -10.81 -14.55
N ARG A 16 -10.84 -11.26 -15.72
CA ARG A 16 -10.23 -12.57 -15.92
C ARG A 16 -8.89 -12.44 -16.63
N VAL A 17 -8.06 -13.46 -16.52
CA VAL A 17 -6.80 -13.54 -17.26
C VAL A 17 -7.06 -13.37 -18.77
N GLY A 18 -6.28 -12.52 -19.42
CA GLY A 18 -6.42 -12.15 -20.83
C GLY A 18 -7.49 -11.09 -21.10
N ALA A 19 -8.22 -10.60 -20.08
CA ALA A 19 -9.10 -9.45 -20.26
C ALA A 19 -8.26 -8.21 -20.57
N MET A 20 -8.67 -7.44 -21.58
CA MET A 20 -8.01 -6.23 -22.01
C MET A 20 -8.83 -5.01 -21.56
N LEU A 21 -8.16 -4.02 -20.99
CA LEU A 21 -8.74 -2.74 -20.60
C LEU A 21 -8.11 -1.63 -21.44
N THR A 22 -8.93 -0.81 -22.07
CA THR A 22 -8.49 0.39 -22.79
C THR A 22 -8.31 1.52 -21.79
N LEU A 23 -7.19 2.23 -21.88
CA LEU A 23 -6.82 3.30 -20.97
C LEU A 23 -6.95 4.67 -21.62
N PHE A 24 -7.46 5.62 -20.85
CA PHE A 24 -7.64 7.02 -21.20
C PHE A 24 -7.00 7.91 -20.15
N ARG A 25 -6.61 9.12 -20.53
CA ARG A 25 -6.17 10.14 -19.56
C ARG A 25 -7.39 10.71 -18.84
N PRO A 26 -7.41 10.78 -17.50
CA PRO A 26 -8.43 11.56 -16.80
C PRO A 26 -8.34 13.03 -17.24
N GLN A 27 -9.48 13.70 -17.44
CA GLN A 27 -9.51 15.16 -17.70
C GLN A 27 -9.02 15.94 -16.47
N ARG A 28 -9.32 15.41 -15.29
CA ARG A 28 -8.93 15.96 -13.99
C ARG A 28 -8.71 14.79 -13.04
N LEU A 29 -7.64 14.85 -12.25
CA LEU A 29 -7.47 13.93 -11.12
C LEU A 29 -8.37 14.36 -9.96
N PRO A 30 -8.80 13.41 -9.10
CA PRO A 30 -9.52 13.74 -7.87
C PRO A 30 -8.79 14.80 -7.03
N ASP A 31 -9.57 15.62 -6.33
CA ASP A 31 -9.03 16.72 -5.54
C ASP A 31 -8.10 16.23 -4.44
N LYS A 32 -7.00 16.96 -4.24
CA LYS A 32 -6.00 16.61 -3.23
C LYS A 32 -6.65 16.47 -1.86
N PRO A 33 -6.28 15.43 -1.09
CA PRO A 33 -6.76 15.27 0.27
C PRO A 33 -6.31 16.45 1.14
N GLN A 34 -7.13 16.83 2.11
CA GLN A 34 -6.76 17.88 3.07
C GLN A 34 -5.56 17.42 3.90
N GLN A 35 -4.54 18.27 4.01
CA GLN A 35 -3.41 18.02 4.89
C GLN A 35 -3.71 18.55 6.29
N HIS A 36 -3.43 17.74 7.32
CA HIS A 36 -3.56 18.20 8.69
C HIS A 36 -2.34 19.04 9.08
N ILE A 37 -2.57 20.27 9.51
CA ILE A 37 -1.52 21.10 10.10
C ILE A 37 -1.34 20.63 11.54
N VAL A 38 -0.18 20.08 11.86
CA VAL A 38 0.14 19.64 13.21
C VAL A 38 0.52 20.87 14.03
N THR A 39 -0.43 21.36 14.84
CA THR A 39 -0.20 22.45 15.80
C THR A 39 0.42 21.92 17.10
N GLN A 40 1.15 22.78 17.82
CA GLN A 40 1.87 22.44 19.06
C GLN A 40 1.06 21.57 20.04
N GLY A 41 1.69 20.49 20.54
CA GLY A 41 1.19 19.69 21.67
C GLY A 41 0.18 18.60 21.32
N ALA A 42 -0.42 18.62 20.13
CA ALA A 42 -1.29 17.54 19.68
C ALA A 42 -0.45 16.42 19.05
N ILE A 43 -0.35 15.28 19.73
CA ILE A 43 0.00 14.01 19.09
C ILE A 43 -1.08 13.77 18.03
N PRO A 44 -0.75 13.59 16.74
CA PRO A 44 -1.71 13.09 15.76
C PRO A 44 -2.34 11.82 16.32
N THR A 45 -3.56 11.91 16.83
CA THR A 45 -4.29 10.72 17.20
C THR A 45 -4.59 10.02 15.89
N TRP A 46 -4.22 8.74 15.81
CA TRP A 46 -4.77 7.84 14.80
C TRP A 46 -6.26 8.15 14.69
N PRO A 47 -6.78 8.62 13.55
CA PRO A 47 -8.22 8.69 13.42
C PRO A 47 -8.70 7.26 13.62
N THR A 48 -9.53 7.05 14.62
CA THR A 48 -10.26 5.80 14.81
C THR A 48 -11.21 5.68 13.61
N LEU A 49 -10.68 5.29 12.45
CA LEU A 49 -11.41 4.97 11.24
C LEU A 49 -11.98 3.56 11.38
N TYR A 50 -12.65 3.32 12.50
CA TYR A 50 -13.76 2.40 12.55
C TYR A 50 -14.93 3.30 12.89
N ALA A 51 -15.57 3.83 11.84
CA ALA A 51 -16.92 4.29 11.98
C ALA A 51 -17.69 3.18 12.71
N SER A 52 -18.39 3.53 13.78
CA SER A 52 -19.29 2.63 14.47
C SER A 52 -20.15 1.91 13.44
N GLU A 53 -20.25 0.58 13.57
CA GLU A 53 -21.16 -0.28 12.81
C GLU A 53 -22.62 0.08 13.12
N GLU A 54 -23.05 1.29 12.78
CA GLU A 54 -24.46 1.59 12.62
C GLU A 54 -24.86 1.14 11.22
N GLU A 55 -25.74 0.13 11.17
CA GLU A 55 -26.30 -0.47 9.96
C GLU A 55 -27.04 0.57 9.09
N HIS A 56 -26.30 1.34 8.30
CA HIS A 56 -26.87 2.08 7.18
C HIS A 56 -27.02 1.14 5.97
N LYS A 57 -28.11 0.38 5.97
CA LYS A 57 -28.61 -0.28 4.75
C LYS A 57 -29.15 0.77 3.78
N THR A 58 -28.28 1.43 3.03
CA THR A 58 -28.70 2.16 1.83
C THR A 58 -28.76 1.20 0.65
N THR A 59 -29.96 0.63 0.49
CA THR A 59 -30.46 -0.11 -0.67
C THR A 59 -30.38 0.72 -1.94
N TRP A 60 -29.29 0.58 -2.71
CA TRP A 60 -29.32 0.90 -4.14
C TRP A 60 -29.75 -0.35 -4.91
N GLU A 61 -31.02 -0.39 -5.29
CA GLU A 61 -31.64 -1.53 -6.00
C GLU A 61 -31.07 -1.75 -7.43
N ARG A 62 -30.17 -0.85 -7.90
CA ARG A 62 -29.67 -0.75 -9.28
C ARG A 62 -28.21 -0.23 -9.38
N PRO A 63 -27.22 -1.01 -8.92
CA PRO A 63 -25.83 -0.56 -8.82
C PRO A 63 -25.15 -0.33 -10.19
N ILE A 64 -25.59 -1.04 -11.24
CA ILE A 64 -25.02 -0.91 -12.59
C ILE A 64 -25.43 0.43 -13.21
N GLU A 65 -26.70 0.80 -13.07
CA GLU A 65 -27.25 2.05 -13.60
C GLU A 65 -26.61 3.28 -12.95
N ALA A 66 -26.31 3.21 -11.65
CA ALA A 66 -25.54 4.24 -10.97
C ALA A 66 -24.14 4.39 -11.57
N CYS A 67 -23.48 3.29 -11.94
CA CYS A 67 -22.18 3.34 -12.61
C CYS A 67 -22.25 3.92 -14.02
N TYR A 68 -23.38 3.76 -14.73
CA TYR A 68 -23.58 4.41 -16.03
C TYR A 68 -23.88 5.91 -15.90
N ALA A 69 -24.46 6.33 -14.78
CA ALA A 69 -24.76 7.74 -14.52
C ALA A 69 -23.54 8.50 -13.98
N HIS A 70 -22.63 7.82 -13.28
CA HIS A 70 -21.38 8.39 -12.81
C HIS A 70 -20.35 8.35 -13.93
N ASP A 71 -20.11 9.51 -14.55
CA ASP A 71 -19.15 9.63 -15.64
C ASP A 71 -17.81 10.15 -15.10
N VAL A 72 -16.79 9.29 -15.10
CA VAL A 72 -15.42 9.68 -14.79
C VAL A 72 -14.86 10.40 -16.02
N ALA A 73 -14.70 11.72 -15.94
CA ALA A 73 -14.29 12.51 -17.09
C ALA A 73 -12.89 12.13 -17.63
N TYR A 74 -12.81 11.77 -18.91
CA TYR A 74 -11.56 11.39 -19.58
C TYR A 74 -11.38 12.09 -20.93
N THR A 75 -10.14 12.09 -21.43
CA THR A 75 -9.75 12.75 -22.67
C THR A 75 -9.43 11.70 -23.74
N PRO A 76 -10.24 11.58 -24.80
CA PRO A 76 -9.88 10.81 -25.99
C PRO A 76 -8.71 11.45 -26.77
N PRO A 77 -7.96 10.68 -27.58
CA PRO A 77 -8.09 9.24 -27.82
C PRO A 77 -7.53 8.39 -26.67
N ALA A 78 -7.73 7.08 -26.74
CA ALA A 78 -7.08 6.13 -25.85
C ALA A 78 -5.54 6.33 -25.86
N VAL A 79 -4.92 6.20 -24.70
CA VAL A 79 -3.46 6.32 -24.56
C VAL A 79 -2.73 4.99 -24.60
N GLY A 80 -3.48 3.89 -24.45
CA GLY A 80 -2.97 2.53 -24.56
C GLY A 80 -3.95 1.52 -23.98
N SER A 81 -3.43 0.35 -23.69
CA SER A 81 -4.17 -0.79 -23.17
C SER A 81 -3.34 -1.61 -22.20
N ILE A 82 -4.04 -2.31 -21.31
CA ILE A 82 -3.45 -3.30 -20.41
C ILE A 82 -4.18 -4.62 -20.56
N THR A 83 -3.44 -5.72 -20.47
CA THR A 83 -3.99 -7.08 -20.45
C THR A 83 -3.73 -7.70 -19.09
N LEU A 84 -4.79 -8.19 -18.44
CA LEU A 84 -4.70 -8.80 -17.11
C LEU A 84 -4.00 -10.16 -17.18
N GLU A 85 -2.84 -10.31 -16.55
CA GLU A 85 -2.09 -11.59 -16.56
C GLU A 85 -2.41 -12.45 -15.35
N ARG A 86 -2.29 -11.87 -14.15
CA ARG A 86 -2.36 -12.61 -12.89
C ARG A 86 -2.91 -11.71 -11.80
N ARG A 87 -3.96 -12.17 -11.13
CA ARG A 87 -4.48 -11.51 -9.94
C ARG A 87 -3.49 -11.67 -8.78
N LEU A 88 -3.12 -10.57 -8.13
CA LEU A 88 -2.12 -10.55 -7.04
C LEU A 88 -2.77 -10.51 -5.64
N SER A 89 -3.91 -9.85 -5.49
CA SER A 89 -4.68 -9.83 -4.24
C SER A 89 -6.07 -10.44 -4.42
N GLY A 90 -6.52 -11.20 -3.41
CA GLY A 90 -7.78 -11.96 -3.45
C GLY A 90 -7.84 -13.08 -2.43
N GLY A 91 -7.64 -12.79 -1.14
CA GLY A 91 -8.14 -13.66 -0.08
C GLY A 91 -9.66 -13.73 -0.09
N ALA A 92 -10.26 -14.74 0.54
CA ALA A 92 -11.71 -14.96 0.55
C ALA A 92 -12.54 -13.81 1.19
N ARG A 93 -11.89 -12.85 1.86
CA ARG A 93 -12.48 -11.60 2.38
C ARG A 93 -12.07 -10.34 1.59
N ASP A 94 -11.19 -10.47 0.59
CA ASP A 94 -10.64 -9.35 -0.21
C ASP A 94 -11.38 -9.16 -1.54
N GLU A 95 -12.60 -9.70 -1.64
CA GLU A 95 -13.57 -9.27 -2.67
C GLU A 95 -14.06 -7.83 -2.39
N HIS A 96 -13.59 -7.24 -1.27
CA HIS A 96 -13.89 -5.92 -0.75
C HIS A 96 -12.65 -5.00 -0.77
N ALA A 97 -11.90 -4.93 -1.86
CA ALA A 97 -10.84 -3.94 -2.03
C ALA A 97 -10.59 -3.67 -3.53
N ALA A 98 -9.79 -2.64 -3.85
CA ALA A 98 -9.31 -2.42 -5.21
C ALA A 98 -8.71 -3.73 -5.76
N GLN A 99 -9.09 -4.09 -6.98
CA GLN A 99 -8.61 -5.33 -7.58
C GLN A 99 -7.17 -5.14 -8.05
N VAL A 100 -6.23 -5.91 -7.51
CA VAL A 100 -4.81 -5.78 -7.87
C VAL A 100 -4.40 -6.89 -8.82
N TRP A 101 -3.92 -6.49 -10.00
CA TRP A 101 -3.52 -7.38 -11.08
C TRP A 101 -2.11 -7.06 -11.56
N ARG A 102 -1.30 -8.08 -11.80
CA ARG A 102 -0.16 -7.96 -12.69
C ARG A 102 -0.69 -7.87 -14.12
N VAL A 103 -0.15 -6.95 -14.91
CA VAL A 103 -0.62 -6.66 -16.26
C VAL A 103 0.52 -6.58 -17.27
N GLN A 104 0.23 -6.98 -18.50
CA GLN A 104 0.99 -6.54 -19.68
C GLN A 104 0.45 -5.21 -20.13
N SER A 105 1.32 -4.35 -20.62
CA SER A 105 0.95 -3.02 -21.09
C SER A 105 1.65 -2.71 -22.41
N ASP A 106 0.97 -2.01 -23.30
CA ASP A 106 1.56 -1.44 -24.52
C ASP A 106 2.25 -0.09 -24.27
N ILE A 107 2.00 0.55 -23.12
CA ILE A 107 2.61 1.84 -22.73
C ILE A 107 3.86 1.68 -21.88
N SER A 108 4.25 0.46 -21.50
CA SER A 108 5.42 0.20 -20.67
C SER A 108 6.10 -1.10 -21.07
N SER A 109 7.43 -1.07 -21.20
CA SER A 109 8.25 -2.27 -21.38
C SER A 109 8.55 -3.01 -20.07
N VAL A 110 8.32 -2.37 -18.92
CA VAL A 110 8.49 -3.00 -17.61
C VAL A 110 7.17 -3.61 -17.13
N PRO A 111 7.21 -4.74 -16.40
CA PRO A 111 6.00 -5.33 -15.81
C PRO A 111 5.30 -4.33 -14.87
N LEU A 112 3.97 -4.23 -14.98
CA LEU A 112 3.17 -3.32 -14.17
C LEU A 112 2.16 -4.07 -13.30
N VAL A 113 1.71 -3.37 -12.26
CA VAL A 113 0.54 -3.69 -11.46
C VAL A 113 -0.54 -2.66 -11.72
N ALA A 114 -1.75 -3.15 -11.97
CA ALA A 114 -2.96 -2.36 -12.02
C ALA A 114 -3.77 -2.53 -10.74
N ARG A 115 -4.06 -1.42 -10.07
CA ARG A 115 -5.12 -1.32 -9.06
C ARG A 115 -6.38 -0.79 -9.73
N ILE A 116 -7.45 -1.56 -9.67
CA ILE A 116 -8.71 -1.23 -10.34
C ILE A 116 -9.73 -0.78 -9.30
N TYR A 117 -10.16 0.48 -9.42
CA TYR A 117 -11.16 1.11 -8.57
C TYR A 117 -12.51 1.16 -9.29
N ASP A 118 -13.14 -0.01 -9.44
CA ASP A 118 -14.42 -0.14 -10.10
C ASP A 118 -15.59 0.07 -9.12
N PRO A 119 -16.40 1.13 -9.25
CA PRO A 119 -17.52 1.38 -8.36
C PRO A 119 -18.51 0.22 -8.31
N LEU A 120 -18.63 -0.60 -9.37
CA LEU A 120 -19.56 -1.72 -9.35
C LEU A 120 -19.21 -2.77 -8.29
N TYR A 121 -17.90 -2.94 -8.02
CA TYR A 121 -17.37 -3.94 -7.10
C TYR A 121 -16.71 -3.35 -5.86
N TYR A 122 -16.73 -2.02 -5.71
CA TYR A 122 -16.14 -1.36 -4.57
C TYR A 122 -17.02 -1.54 -3.32
N PRO A 123 -16.44 -1.98 -2.19
CA PRO A 123 -17.15 -2.37 -0.97
C PRO A 123 -17.50 -1.17 -0.07
N SER A 124 -18.18 -0.16 -0.61
CA SER A 124 -18.68 0.92 0.24
C SER A 124 -20.13 0.68 0.60
N ILE A 125 -20.44 0.90 1.89
CA ILE A 125 -21.80 1.00 2.41
C ILE A 125 -22.38 2.40 2.10
N ASP A 126 -21.50 3.39 1.93
CA ASP A 126 -21.78 4.80 1.65
C ASP A 126 -21.66 5.12 0.13
N ASP A 127 -21.32 6.38 -0.18
CA ASP A 127 -21.09 6.88 -1.53
C ASP A 127 -19.75 6.38 -2.09
N ARG A 128 -19.76 5.15 -2.62
CA ARG A 128 -18.62 4.48 -3.25
C ARG A 128 -17.84 5.33 -4.26
N PHE A 129 -18.50 6.24 -4.96
CA PHE A 129 -17.85 7.07 -5.97
C PHE A 129 -16.93 8.08 -5.30
N LYS A 130 -17.42 8.76 -4.25
CA LYS A 130 -16.60 9.65 -3.43
C LYS A 130 -15.47 8.92 -2.72
N GLU A 131 -15.71 7.70 -2.25
CA GLU A 131 -14.65 6.91 -1.63
C GLU A 131 -13.55 6.52 -2.61
N ILE A 132 -13.91 6.10 -3.82
CA ILE A 132 -12.95 5.82 -4.88
C ILE A 132 -12.17 7.09 -5.24
N GLU A 133 -12.85 8.22 -5.48
CA GLU A 133 -12.19 9.49 -5.77
C GLU A 133 -11.21 9.87 -4.65
N ARG A 134 -11.62 9.68 -3.39
CA ARG A 134 -10.75 9.90 -2.23
C ARG A 134 -9.56 8.94 -2.21
N ALA A 135 -9.75 7.64 -2.43
CA ALA A 135 -8.67 6.66 -2.45
C ALA A 135 -7.64 6.99 -3.54
N VAL A 136 -8.11 7.30 -4.75
CA VAL A 136 -7.26 7.71 -5.87
C VAL A 136 -6.56 9.05 -5.60
N ALA A 137 -7.24 10.01 -4.97
CA ALA A 137 -6.62 11.27 -4.55
C ALA A 137 -5.48 11.06 -3.54
N ILE A 138 -5.72 10.19 -2.54
CA ILE A 138 -4.76 9.83 -1.52
C ILE A 138 -3.55 9.15 -2.16
N GLU A 139 -3.76 8.17 -3.02
CA GLU A 139 -2.66 7.46 -3.68
C GLU A 139 -1.83 8.41 -4.55
N ASN A 140 -2.48 9.27 -5.34
CA ASN A 140 -1.81 10.27 -6.17
C ASN A 140 -0.95 11.24 -5.36
N GLU A 141 -1.51 11.79 -4.28
CA GLU A 141 -0.79 12.74 -3.42
C GLU A 141 0.37 12.05 -2.70
N THR A 142 0.20 10.78 -2.29
CA THR A 142 1.26 9.99 -1.67
C THR A 142 2.44 9.80 -2.60
N TYR A 143 2.20 9.35 -3.84
CA TYR A 143 3.28 9.23 -4.83
C TYR A 143 3.93 10.56 -5.18
N THR A 144 3.18 11.65 -5.14
CA THR A 144 3.70 13.00 -5.37
C THR A 144 4.63 13.44 -4.23
N LEU A 145 4.23 13.26 -2.97
CA LEU A 145 5.05 13.63 -1.81
C LEU A 145 6.27 12.72 -1.63
N LEU A 146 6.19 11.48 -2.09
CA LEU A 146 7.23 10.47 -1.98
C LEU A 146 7.95 10.21 -3.32
N GLN A 147 7.94 11.19 -4.23
CA GLN A 147 8.48 11.04 -5.58
C GLN A 147 9.94 10.59 -5.59
N ASP A 148 10.75 11.08 -4.66
CA ASP A 148 12.17 10.76 -4.54
C ASP A 148 12.44 9.38 -3.92
N LEU A 149 11.40 8.70 -3.40
CA LEU A 149 11.47 7.34 -2.86
C LEU A 149 10.92 6.28 -3.84
N GLN A 150 10.40 6.71 -4.99
CA GLN A 150 9.93 5.80 -6.04
C GLN A 150 11.09 5.01 -6.64
N GLY A 151 10.88 3.70 -6.82
CA GLY A 151 11.88 2.73 -7.26
C GLY A 151 12.76 2.16 -6.13
N SER A 152 12.76 2.77 -4.94
CA SER A 152 13.55 2.30 -3.79
C SER A 152 12.69 1.81 -2.62
N HIS A 153 11.74 2.63 -2.15
CA HIS A 153 10.83 2.31 -1.05
C HIS A 153 9.38 2.15 -1.51
N LEU A 154 9.08 2.61 -2.72
CA LEU A 154 7.80 2.51 -3.37
C LEU A 154 7.98 1.97 -4.79
N PRO A 155 6.98 1.29 -5.34
CA PRO A 155 6.89 1.10 -6.79
C PRO A 155 6.98 2.45 -7.52
N VAL A 156 7.55 2.49 -8.72
CA VAL A 156 7.44 3.68 -9.57
C VAL A 156 5.99 3.81 -10.08
N LEU A 157 5.36 4.96 -9.86
CA LEU A 157 4.03 5.24 -10.39
C LEU A 157 4.13 5.47 -11.90
N SER A 158 3.49 4.59 -12.68
CA SER A 158 3.37 4.78 -14.13
C SER A 158 2.29 5.81 -14.47
N GLY A 159 1.22 5.87 -13.68
CA GLY A 159 0.20 6.92 -13.80
C GLY A 159 -1.17 6.48 -13.31
N ILE A 160 -2.10 7.43 -13.36
CA ILE A 160 -3.51 7.22 -13.04
C ILE A 160 -4.31 7.42 -14.32
N PHE A 161 -5.14 6.43 -14.63
CA PHE A 161 -5.87 6.32 -15.87
C PHE A 161 -7.36 6.14 -15.60
N VAL A 162 -8.17 6.42 -16.61
CA VAL A 162 -9.55 5.97 -16.67
C VAL A 162 -9.58 4.77 -17.60
N ALA A 163 -10.12 3.65 -17.14
CA ALA A 163 -10.34 2.49 -17.97
C ALA A 163 -11.82 2.40 -18.36
N GLU A 164 -12.05 1.86 -19.56
CA GLU A 164 -13.38 1.52 -20.04
C GLU A 164 -13.54 0.01 -20.04
N ILE A 165 -14.72 -0.46 -19.60
CA ILE A 165 -15.18 -1.80 -19.92
C ILE A 165 -16.55 -1.74 -20.60
N LEU A 166 -16.63 -2.42 -21.74
CA LEU A 166 -17.90 -2.58 -22.46
C LEU A 166 -18.72 -3.64 -21.74
N ASP A 167 -19.74 -3.20 -21.00
CA ASP A 167 -20.81 -4.08 -20.57
C ASP A 167 -21.84 -4.24 -21.70
N THR A 168 -22.71 -5.23 -21.56
CA THR A 168 -23.75 -5.66 -22.51
C THR A 168 -24.67 -4.54 -23.05
N ALA A 169 -24.72 -3.37 -22.40
CA ALA A 169 -25.57 -2.25 -22.80
C ALA A 169 -24.82 -0.95 -23.07
N ARG A 170 -23.81 -0.59 -22.26
CA ARG A 170 -23.07 0.68 -22.31
C ARG A 170 -21.66 0.52 -21.72
N PRO A 171 -20.70 1.36 -22.13
CA PRO A 171 -19.41 1.43 -21.45
C PRO A 171 -19.58 1.93 -20.01
N ARG A 172 -18.76 1.38 -19.10
CA ARG A 172 -18.55 1.90 -17.75
C ARG A 172 -17.11 2.38 -17.63
N HIS A 173 -16.92 3.53 -17.01
CA HIS A 173 -15.62 4.12 -16.74
C HIS A 173 -15.26 4.00 -15.26
N PHE A 174 -13.98 3.78 -14.97
CA PHE A 174 -13.46 3.66 -13.62
C PHE A 174 -11.98 4.00 -13.57
N TYR A 175 -11.47 4.32 -12.38
CA TYR A 175 -10.04 4.64 -12.22
C TYR A 175 -9.18 3.37 -12.19
N VAL A 176 -8.01 3.47 -12.79
CA VAL A 176 -6.95 2.48 -12.71
C VAL A 176 -5.65 3.17 -12.35
N VAL A 177 -5.02 2.75 -11.25
CA VAL A 177 -3.68 3.20 -10.87
C VAL A 177 -2.68 2.16 -11.36
N LEU A 178 -1.73 2.58 -12.18
CA LEU A 178 -0.65 1.74 -12.69
C LEU A 178 0.66 2.08 -11.99
N ALA A 179 1.31 1.07 -11.44
CA ALA A 179 2.63 1.18 -10.83
C ALA A 179 3.53 0.01 -11.24
N GLU A 180 4.83 0.15 -11.04
CA GLU A 180 5.83 -0.89 -11.22
C GLU A 180 5.43 -2.18 -10.49
N TYR A 181 5.56 -3.33 -11.15
CA TYR A 181 5.49 -4.60 -10.47
C TYR A 181 6.78 -4.86 -9.71
N VAL A 182 6.69 -4.91 -8.39
CA VAL A 182 7.82 -5.30 -7.52
C VAL A 182 7.93 -6.83 -7.51
N PRO A 183 9.02 -7.41 -8.04
CA PRO A 183 9.25 -8.84 -7.94
C PRO A 183 9.45 -9.23 -6.48
N GLY A 184 8.88 -10.36 -6.07
CA GLY A 184 9.01 -10.87 -4.71
C GLY A 184 7.71 -11.37 -4.12
N GLN A 185 7.70 -11.51 -2.80
CA GLN A 185 6.54 -11.88 -2.00
C GLN A 185 6.37 -10.86 -0.88
N ASP A 186 5.12 -10.62 -0.47
CA ASP A 186 4.87 -9.82 0.72
C ASP A 186 5.38 -10.51 1.98
N LEU A 187 5.79 -9.70 2.95
CA LEU A 187 6.39 -10.16 4.20
C LEU A 187 5.44 -11.07 4.97
N LEU A 188 4.11 -10.84 4.93
CA LEU A 188 3.14 -11.72 5.59
C LEU A 188 3.18 -13.15 5.03
N ASN A 189 3.16 -13.31 3.71
CA ASN A 189 3.22 -14.63 3.08
C ASN A 189 4.54 -15.33 3.34
N LEU A 190 5.66 -14.59 3.31
CA LEU A 190 6.96 -15.13 3.68
C LEU A 190 6.96 -15.62 5.14
N LEU A 191 6.46 -14.82 6.08
CA LEU A 191 6.33 -15.19 7.49
C LEU A 191 5.47 -16.45 7.66
N LYS A 192 4.31 -16.52 7.01
CA LYS A 192 3.42 -17.71 7.07
C LYS A 192 4.08 -18.97 6.53
N GLN A 193 4.87 -18.86 5.46
CA GLN A 193 5.53 -20.02 4.84
C GLN A 193 6.73 -20.52 5.63
N HIS A 194 7.45 -19.65 6.33
CA HIS A 194 8.76 -19.96 6.89
C HIS A 194 8.81 -19.92 8.41
N ASP A 195 8.02 -19.05 9.04
CA ASP A 195 7.89 -18.95 10.49
C ASP A 195 6.43 -18.69 10.91
N PRO A 196 5.50 -19.63 10.64
CA PRO A 196 4.07 -19.43 10.89
C PRO A 196 3.71 -19.16 12.36
N LYS A 197 4.59 -19.52 13.29
CA LYS A 197 4.43 -19.30 14.73
C LYS A 197 5.22 -18.09 15.24
N GLY A 198 6.09 -17.49 14.43
CA GLY A 198 6.94 -16.35 14.81
C GLY A 198 8.06 -16.68 15.81
N ASP A 199 8.28 -17.96 16.11
CA ASP A 199 9.21 -18.43 17.13
C ASP A 199 10.54 -18.97 16.57
N LYS A 200 10.62 -19.20 15.24
CA LYS A 200 11.81 -19.81 14.60
C LYS A 200 12.76 -18.81 13.95
N SER A 201 12.33 -17.58 13.70
CA SER A 201 13.22 -16.55 13.14
C SER A 201 14.24 -16.10 14.19
N CYS A 202 15.52 -16.01 13.83
CA CYS A 202 16.54 -15.52 14.76
C CYS A 202 16.27 -14.05 15.12
N HIS A 203 16.85 -13.61 16.24
CA HIS A 203 16.79 -12.22 16.66
C HIS A 203 17.30 -11.25 15.60
N GLY A 204 18.39 -11.60 14.89
CA GLY A 204 18.93 -10.77 13.81
C GLY A 204 17.93 -10.54 12.67
N HIS A 205 17.23 -11.58 12.21
CA HIS A 205 16.22 -11.46 11.16
C HIS A 205 15.00 -10.66 11.62
N LYS A 206 14.53 -10.92 12.85
CA LYS A 206 13.43 -10.16 13.46
C LYS A 206 13.80 -8.68 13.54
N ALA A 207 14.97 -8.36 14.06
CA ALA A 207 15.48 -6.99 14.15
C ALA A 207 15.60 -6.33 12.78
N ALA A 208 16.10 -7.04 11.76
CA ALA A 208 16.22 -6.51 10.41
C ALA A 208 14.88 -6.22 9.74
N PHE A 209 13.85 -7.06 9.93
CA PHE A 209 12.50 -6.76 9.44
C PHE A 209 11.92 -5.50 10.08
N ILE A 210 12.12 -5.34 11.38
CA ILE A 210 11.65 -4.18 12.13
C ILE A 210 12.40 -2.92 11.69
N ASP A 211 13.73 -2.99 11.60
CA ASP A 211 14.58 -1.88 11.14
C ASP A 211 14.25 -1.46 9.70
N CYS A 212 13.97 -2.41 8.82
CA CYS A 212 13.53 -2.13 7.45
C CYS A 212 12.20 -1.38 7.41
N ALA A 213 11.18 -1.91 8.09
CA ALA A 213 9.89 -1.22 8.22
C ALA A 213 10.04 0.15 8.88
N ALA A 214 11.02 0.28 9.78
CA ALA A 214 11.32 1.50 10.49
C ALA A 214 11.82 2.62 9.62
N ARG A 215 12.87 2.34 8.87
CA ARG A 215 13.45 3.31 7.93
C ARG A 215 12.41 3.77 6.93
N LEU A 216 11.61 2.84 6.38
CA LEU A 216 10.55 3.17 5.43
C LEU A 216 9.55 4.18 6.02
N VAL A 217 9.02 3.92 7.22
CA VAL A 217 8.05 4.85 7.84
C VAL A 217 8.70 6.19 8.19
N LEU A 218 9.95 6.19 8.66
CA LEU A 218 10.67 7.43 8.96
C LEU A 218 10.88 8.28 7.70
N ASP A 219 11.25 7.65 6.58
CA ASP A 219 11.39 8.32 5.30
C ASP A 219 10.06 8.89 4.80
N PHE A 220 8.95 8.18 5.02
CA PHE A 220 7.63 8.66 4.62
C PHE A 220 7.18 9.82 5.50
N PHE A 221 7.38 9.67 6.81
CA PHE A 221 7.07 10.69 7.79
C PHE A 221 7.85 11.96 7.50
N ALA A 222 9.09 11.83 7.04
CA ALA A 222 9.91 12.97 6.66
C ALA A 222 9.32 13.86 5.57
N ARG A 223 8.51 13.24 4.71
CA ARG A 223 7.82 13.88 3.58
C ARG A 223 6.36 14.19 3.91
N GLY A 224 5.98 14.11 5.20
CA GLY A 224 4.64 14.44 5.66
C GLY A 224 3.61 13.34 5.40
N VAL A 225 4.04 12.09 5.22
CA VAL A 225 3.17 10.94 5.00
C VAL A 225 3.30 9.95 6.16
N LEU A 226 2.19 9.53 6.77
CA LEU A 226 2.18 8.44 7.75
C LEU A 226 1.28 7.34 7.22
N PRO A 227 1.84 6.18 6.88
CA PRO A 227 1.06 5.00 6.56
C PRO A 227 0.21 4.62 7.77
N SER A 228 -1.11 4.52 7.56
CA SER A 228 -2.01 4.00 8.59
C SER A 228 -2.20 2.48 8.53
N ASP A 229 -1.86 1.85 7.41
CA ASP A 229 -1.88 0.39 7.27
C ASP A 229 -0.46 -0.20 7.10
N LEU A 230 0.37 -0.09 8.15
CA LEU A 230 1.68 -0.73 8.20
C LEU A 230 1.55 -2.23 8.53
N HIS A 231 0.83 -2.95 7.68
CA HIS A 231 0.65 -4.38 7.78
C HIS A 231 1.75 -5.11 6.98
N PRO A 232 2.30 -6.24 7.45
CA PRO A 232 3.29 -7.02 6.70
C PRO A 232 2.85 -7.48 5.30
N ARG A 233 1.56 -7.38 4.96
CA ARG A 233 1.04 -7.73 3.62
C ARG A 233 1.32 -6.60 2.61
N ASN A 234 1.56 -5.39 3.10
CA ASN A 234 1.79 -4.19 2.31
C ASN A 234 3.28 -3.95 2.07
N LEU A 235 4.16 -4.78 2.63
CA LEU A 235 5.61 -4.71 2.45
C LEU A 235 6.05 -5.89 1.58
N VAL A 236 6.58 -5.60 0.40
CA VAL A 236 7.22 -6.59 -0.46
C VAL A 236 8.72 -6.49 -0.25
N LEU A 237 9.35 -7.60 0.14
CA LEU A 237 10.81 -7.65 0.22
C LEU A 237 11.34 -7.71 -1.22
N ASP A 238 12.19 -6.75 -1.56
CA ASP A 238 12.88 -6.74 -2.83
C ASP A 238 13.95 -7.83 -2.80
N VAL A 239 14.01 -8.64 -3.86
CA VAL A 239 15.01 -9.69 -3.99
C VAL A 239 15.98 -9.23 -5.07
N PRO A 240 17.15 -8.66 -4.72
CA PRO A 240 18.09 -8.19 -5.71
C PRO A 240 18.49 -9.32 -6.67
N GLU A 241 18.58 -9.02 -7.96
CA GLU A 241 19.05 -9.98 -8.99
C GLU A 241 20.48 -10.49 -8.69
N GLN A 242 21.26 -9.72 -7.92
CA GLN A 242 22.64 -10.02 -7.49
C GLN A 242 22.74 -10.37 -6.00
N ALA A 243 21.75 -11.10 -5.52
CA ALA A 243 21.83 -11.97 -4.35
C ALA A 243 23.26 -12.48 -4.02
N SER A 244 23.88 -12.00 -2.94
CA SER A 244 25.09 -12.64 -2.42
C SER A 244 24.76 -14.02 -1.84
N ASN A 245 25.61 -15.01 -2.10
CA ASN A 245 25.50 -16.35 -1.49
C ASN A 245 25.90 -16.39 0.00
N GLU A 246 26.10 -15.23 0.63
CA GLU A 246 26.44 -15.14 2.03
C GLU A 246 25.20 -15.33 2.92
N ASN A 247 25.37 -16.12 3.98
CA ASN A 247 24.29 -16.35 4.93
C ASN A 247 24.09 -15.10 5.79
N PHE A 248 22.85 -14.63 5.90
CA PHE A 248 22.51 -13.51 6.78
C PHE A 248 22.75 -13.85 8.27
N CYS A 249 22.57 -15.12 8.65
CA CYS A 249 22.87 -15.60 10.00
C CYS A 249 23.45 -17.00 9.99
N ASP A 250 24.19 -17.35 11.04
CA ASP A 250 24.76 -18.69 11.23
C ASP A 250 23.85 -19.65 12.01
N TRP A 251 22.67 -19.21 12.45
CA TRP A 251 21.75 -20.08 13.19
C TRP A 251 21.14 -21.13 12.26
N GLU A 252 21.52 -22.39 12.45
CA GLU A 252 21.15 -23.49 11.55
C GLU A 252 19.65 -23.75 11.48
N GLU A 253 18.94 -23.53 12.59
CA GLU A 253 17.48 -23.72 12.67
C GLU A 253 16.70 -22.52 12.13
N CYS A 254 17.38 -21.43 11.75
CA CYS A 254 16.70 -20.26 11.23
C CYS A 254 16.12 -20.53 9.84
N PRO A 255 14.80 -20.39 9.63
CA PRO A 255 14.18 -20.69 8.35
C PRO A 255 14.55 -19.69 7.24
N TRP A 256 15.19 -18.58 7.63
CA TRP A 256 15.62 -17.48 6.76
C TRP A 256 17.09 -17.52 6.38
N ARG A 257 17.87 -18.46 6.94
CA ARG A 257 19.33 -18.54 6.82
C ARG A 257 19.87 -18.27 5.40
N ASN A 258 19.18 -18.81 4.39
CA ASN A 258 19.59 -18.75 2.98
C ASN A 258 18.59 -17.97 2.09
N LYS A 259 17.64 -17.23 2.67
CA LYS A 259 16.45 -16.74 1.95
C LYS A 259 16.30 -15.23 1.89
N LEU A 260 17.08 -14.48 2.66
CA LEU A 260 17.07 -13.03 2.62
C LEU A 260 18.36 -12.56 1.99
N LEU A 261 18.17 -11.94 0.83
CA LEU A 261 19.26 -11.45 0.02
C LEU A 261 19.56 -10.03 0.46
N ILE A 262 20.83 -9.88 0.81
CA ILE A 262 21.43 -8.76 1.50
C ILE A 262 21.65 -7.65 0.47
N ASP A 263 21.20 -6.43 0.78
CA ASP A 263 21.80 -5.26 0.15
C ASP A 263 23.09 -4.90 0.89
N ILE A 264 24.23 -5.09 0.21
CA ILE A 264 25.58 -4.85 0.75
C ILE A 264 25.92 -3.34 0.70
N GLU A 265 25.19 -2.55 -0.07
CA GLU A 265 25.56 -1.15 -0.33
C GLU A 265 25.08 -0.14 0.73
N SER A 266 24.21 -0.55 1.66
CA SER A 266 23.76 0.31 2.75
C SER A 266 24.33 -0.15 4.10
N PRO A 267 25.31 0.57 4.69
CA PRO A 267 25.79 0.24 6.02
C PRO A 267 24.62 0.30 7.00
N SER A 268 24.39 -0.80 7.72
CA SER A 268 23.36 -0.80 8.74
C SER A 268 23.78 0.12 9.89
N ALA A 269 22.81 0.73 10.58
CA ALA A 269 23.06 1.48 11.80
C ALA A 269 23.55 0.60 12.97
N PHE A 270 23.55 -0.72 12.79
CA PHE A 270 24.00 -1.70 13.79
C PHE A 270 25.39 -2.22 13.42
N PRO A 271 26.44 -1.85 14.18
CA PRO A 271 27.83 -2.24 13.87
C PRO A 271 28.09 -3.76 13.85
N ASN A 272 27.13 -4.58 14.32
CA ASN A 272 27.21 -6.04 14.33
C ASN A 272 26.31 -6.72 13.26
N HIS A 273 25.62 -5.95 12.42
CA HIS A 273 24.76 -6.49 11.36
C HIS A 273 25.07 -5.76 10.04
N PRO A 274 26.00 -6.22 9.20
CA PRO A 274 26.41 -5.51 7.99
C PRO A 274 25.35 -5.47 6.87
N TYR A 275 24.12 -5.92 7.14
CA TYR A 275 23.13 -6.23 6.14
C TYR A 275 21.86 -5.38 6.32
N THR A 276 21.40 -4.75 5.23
CA THR A 276 20.13 -4.00 5.22
C THR A 276 19.12 -4.75 4.34
N LEU A 277 17.92 -4.98 4.86
CA LEU A 277 16.80 -5.49 4.06
C LEU A 277 16.20 -4.34 3.25
N ARG A 278 15.94 -4.57 1.96
CA ARG A 278 15.16 -3.65 1.13
C ARG A 278 13.72 -4.14 1.06
N ALA A 279 12.79 -3.25 1.40
CA ALA A 279 11.37 -3.49 1.23
C ALA A 279 10.72 -2.30 0.53
N ARG A 280 9.71 -2.59 -0.29
CA ARG A 280 8.87 -1.57 -0.90
C ARG A 280 7.46 -1.66 -0.31
N MET A 281 6.91 -0.53 0.09
CA MET A 281 5.52 -0.46 0.48
C MET A 281 4.67 -0.39 -0.77
N ILE A 282 3.81 -1.39 -0.94
CA ILE A 282 3.00 -1.51 -2.14
C ILE A 282 1.62 -0.88 -1.97
N ASP A 283 1.07 -0.76 -0.76
CA ASP A 283 -0.27 -0.21 -0.48
C ASP A 283 -0.22 1.16 0.20
N LEU A 284 -0.95 2.11 -0.37
CA LEU A 284 -0.95 3.54 -0.02
C LEU A 284 -2.37 4.11 0.13
N GLU A 285 -3.41 3.27 0.11
CA GLU A 285 -4.81 3.73 0.23
C GLU A 285 -5.12 4.33 1.62
N HIS A 286 -4.34 3.92 2.60
CA HIS A 286 -4.48 4.30 4.00
C HIS A 286 -3.25 5.06 4.45
N VAL A 287 -3.24 6.37 4.18
CA VAL A 287 -2.21 7.29 4.70
C VAL A 287 -2.85 8.54 5.28
N ASN A 288 -2.15 9.15 6.22
CA ASN A 288 -2.45 10.49 6.72
C ASN A 288 -1.38 11.47 6.24
N PHE A 289 -1.81 12.66 5.84
CA PHE A 289 -0.92 13.73 5.42
C PHE A 289 -0.77 14.80 6.50
N PHE A 290 0.46 15.24 6.71
CA PHE A 290 0.80 16.30 7.65
C PHE A 290 1.71 17.32 7.02
N LYS A 291 1.61 18.53 7.54
CA LYS A 291 2.57 19.60 7.25
C LYS A 291 3.32 19.97 8.51
N PHE A 292 4.63 19.73 8.53
CA PHE A 292 5.50 20.21 9.60
C PHE A 292 5.89 21.66 9.34
N PRO A 293 5.88 22.53 10.37
CA PRO A 293 6.60 23.80 10.32
C PRO A 293 8.09 23.53 10.08
N ALA A 294 8.73 24.33 9.22
CA ALA A 294 10.13 24.15 8.82
C ALA A 294 11.11 24.04 10.00
N GLU A 295 10.79 24.69 11.12
CA GLU A 295 11.61 24.77 12.33
C GLU A 295 11.60 23.49 13.18
N ARG A 296 10.75 22.50 12.88
CA ARG A 296 10.45 21.39 13.82
C ARG A 296 10.47 19.99 13.23
N GLN A 297 10.99 19.82 12.03
CA GLN A 297 11.13 18.50 11.42
C GLN A 297 11.88 17.55 12.39
N ASN A 298 13.00 17.93 13.00
CA ASN A 298 13.81 16.96 13.77
C ASN A 298 13.23 16.45 15.12
N ILE A 299 12.30 17.15 15.77
CA ILE A 299 11.88 16.83 17.16
C ILE A 299 10.66 15.87 17.22
N LEU A 300 9.77 15.93 16.23
CA LEU A 300 8.55 15.11 16.20
C LEU A 300 8.80 13.67 15.72
N TYR A 301 9.92 13.41 15.05
CA TYR A 301 10.27 12.11 14.47
C TYR A 301 10.53 11.03 15.54
N SER A 302 11.06 11.38 16.71
CA SER A 302 11.49 10.39 17.70
C SER A 302 10.37 9.86 18.59
N ARG A 303 9.45 10.73 19.05
CA ARG A 303 8.39 10.36 20.01
C ARG A 303 7.17 9.69 19.37
N HIS A 304 6.78 10.12 18.17
CA HIS A 304 5.57 9.62 17.51
C HIS A 304 5.79 8.22 16.94
N TRP A 305 6.95 8.02 16.32
CA TRP A 305 7.44 6.77 15.74
C TRP A 305 7.49 5.60 16.74
N VAL A 306 8.15 5.79 17.89
CA VAL A 306 8.28 4.75 18.92
C VAL A 306 6.90 4.34 19.42
N ALA A 307 5.99 5.29 19.62
CA ALA A 307 4.63 4.99 20.05
C ALA A 307 3.81 4.22 18.99
N CYS A 308 4.02 4.50 17.69
CA CYS A 308 3.36 3.80 16.59
C CYS A 308 3.82 2.35 16.47
N LEU A 309 5.13 2.08 16.49
CA LEU A 309 5.62 0.70 16.48
C LEU A 309 5.33 -0.05 17.79
N TRP A 310 5.40 0.62 18.95
CA TRP A 310 5.15 -0.04 20.23
C TRP A 310 3.76 -0.67 20.32
N LYS A 311 2.78 -0.03 19.65
CA LYS A 311 1.38 -0.49 19.56
C LYS A 311 1.13 -1.52 18.45
N ALA A 312 2.11 -1.82 17.60
CA ALA A 312 1.92 -2.81 16.54
C ALA A 312 1.74 -4.20 17.17
N PRO A 313 0.62 -4.90 16.88
CA PRO A 313 0.29 -6.18 17.53
C PRO A 313 1.23 -7.32 17.14
N TRP A 314 1.98 -7.16 16.04
CA TRP A 314 2.97 -8.12 15.54
C TRP A 314 4.37 -7.90 16.11
N LEU A 315 4.61 -6.81 16.87
CA LEU A 315 5.89 -6.58 17.51
C LEU A 315 6.05 -7.49 18.74
N THR A 316 7.15 -8.25 18.79
CA THR A 316 7.52 -9.05 19.96
C THR A 316 7.89 -8.14 21.13
N GLN A 317 7.85 -8.66 22.37
CA GLN A 317 8.29 -7.90 23.54
C GLN A 317 9.72 -7.40 23.39
N GLU A 318 10.58 -8.23 22.81
CA GLU A 318 11.96 -7.88 22.52
C GLU A 318 12.12 -6.76 21.47
N ALA A 319 11.26 -6.74 20.46
CA ALA A 319 11.20 -5.64 19.51
C ALA A 319 10.80 -4.33 20.20
N ARG A 320 9.88 -4.40 21.16
CA ARG A 320 9.55 -3.26 22.03
C ARG A 320 10.76 -2.87 22.88
N ASP A 321 11.50 -3.81 23.43
CA ASP A 321 12.69 -3.53 24.22
C ASP A 321 13.80 -2.86 23.38
N ILE A 322 13.95 -3.22 22.10
CA ILE A 322 14.83 -2.54 21.14
C ILE A 322 14.35 -1.11 20.88
N LEU A 323 13.06 -0.91 20.63
CA LEU A 323 12.47 0.43 20.44
C LEU A 323 12.55 1.31 21.68
N GLY A 324 12.46 0.71 22.88
CA GLY A 324 12.59 1.40 24.16
C GLY A 324 13.97 2.05 24.34
N ARG A 325 15.01 1.51 23.68
CA ARG A 325 16.36 2.11 23.65
C ARG A 325 16.46 3.32 22.71
N TRP A 326 15.48 3.51 21.84
CA TRP A 326 15.42 4.61 20.86
C TRP A 326 14.57 5.78 21.35
N THR A 327 13.77 5.58 22.40
CA THR A 327 13.17 6.67 23.17
C THR A 327 14.29 7.46 23.83
N PRO A 328 14.40 8.79 23.61
CA PRO A 328 15.26 9.62 24.44
C PRO A 328 14.86 9.38 25.89
N PRO A 329 15.81 9.34 26.85
CA PRO A 329 15.44 9.37 28.26
C PRO A 329 14.45 10.51 28.41
N THR A 330 13.30 10.23 29.04
CA THR A 330 12.43 11.29 29.50
C THR A 330 13.35 12.21 30.28
N THR A 331 13.58 13.41 29.76
CA THR A 331 14.03 14.51 30.61
C THR A 331 12.95 14.58 31.67
N THR A 332 13.22 13.95 32.80
CA THR A 332 12.60 14.34 34.04
C THR A 332 12.91 15.83 34.11
N ASP A 333 11.84 16.62 34.10
CA ASP A 333 11.89 17.99 34.55
C ASP A 333 12.44 17.93 35.99
N ASP A 334 13.75 18.10 36.11
CA ASP A 334 14.44 18.40 37.36
C ASP A 334 14.79 19.89 37.29
N GLY A 335 13.92 20.72 37.88
CA GLY A 335 14.12 22.16 38.07
C GLY A 335 12.83 22.96 38.13
#